data_AF-A0A1E3VK57-F1
#
_entry.id   AF-A0A1E3VK57-F1
#
_cell.length_a   1.000
_cell.length_b   1.000
_cell.length_c   1.000
_cell.angle_alpha   90.00
_cell.angle_beta   90.00
_cell.angle_gamma   90.00
#
_symmetry.space_group_name_H-M   'P 1'
#
loop_
_entity.id
_entity.type
_entity.pdbx_description
1 polymer ?
#
loop_
_entity_poly.entity_id
_entity_poly.type
_entity_poly.pdbx_seq_one_letter_code
_entity_poly.pdbx_strand_id
1 'polypeptide(L)'
;MQSKSSTRSRSFVAAITALAVVAVLSGCGTMSSLGGGDNAKAPGDDSAIGGLWSGGLPATDGIPGFTKKAKPNDRPTRVGWLSARASVCGFVFDPAQLRARYFAFEQSYGADARRMQEIQKAYDYSLESTTARAKQDAKYCTRERVDEIRPELNRYLAGDFRTF
;
A
#
# COMPACT_ATOMS: atom_id res chain seq x y z
N MET A 1 -21.40 -68.55 -0.17
CA MET A 1 -21.50 -69.00 -1.57
C MET A 1 -22.03 -67.84 -2.42
N GLN A 2 -21.32 -67.53 -3.51
CA GLN A 2 -21.65 -66.65 -4.66
C GLN A 2 -21.80 -65.13 -4.40
N SER A 3 -20.91 -64.22 -4.85
CA SER A 3 -20.28 -63.95 -6.17
C SER A 3 -21.13 -63.04 -7.07
N LYS A 4 -20.70 -61.78 -7.30
CA LYS A 4 -20.15 -61.27 -8.57
C LYS A 4 -20.07 -59.74 -8.64
N SER A 5 -18.93 -59.26 -9.14
CA SER A 5 -18.56 -57.91 -9.53
C SER A 5 -19.47 -57.27 -10.59
N SER A 6 -19.48 -55.93 -10.65
CA SER A 6 -19.63 -55.21 -11.92
C SER A 6 -18.93 -53.84 -11.90
N THR A 7 -17.83 -53.79 -12.64
CA THR A 7 -17.07 -52.62 -13.09
C THR A 7 -17.84 -51.90 -14.20
N ARG A 8 -17.93 -50.55 -14.18
CA ARG A 8 -18.07 -49.78 -15.43
C ARG A 8 -17.40 -48.40 -15.36
N SER A 9 -16.23 -48.38 -15.96
CA SER A 9 -15.53 -47.22 -16.52
C SER A 9 -16.39 -46.52 -17.58
N ARG A 10 -16.27 -45.19 -17.71
CA ARG A 10 -16.42 -44.45 -18.98
C ARG A 10 -15.97 -42.99 -18.86
N SER A 11 -14.79 -42.74 -19.42
CA SER A 11 -14.27 -41.46 -19.88
C SER A 11 -15.24 -40.77 -20.86
N PHE A 12 -15.32 -39.44 -20.81
CA PHE A 12 -15.82 -38.62 -21.91
C PHE A 12 -14.80 -37.55 -22.31
N VAL A 13 -14.79 -37.30 -23.61
CA VAL A 13 -13.75 -36.70 -24.45
C VAL A 13 -13.95 -35.18 -24.63
N ALA A 14 -12.80 -34.50 -24.80
CA ALA A 14 -12.45 -33.21 -25.39
C ALA A 14 -13.48 -32.28 -26.08
N ALA A 15 -13.22 -30.96 -25.97
CA ALA A 15 -13.29 -29.92 -27.03
C ALA A 15 -12.70 -28.60 -26.48
N ILE A 16 -11.44 -28.24 -26.74
CA ILE A 16 -10.94 -27.31 -27.77
C ILE A 16 -11.91 -26.19 -28.20
N THR A 17 -11.62 -24.96 -27.77
CA THR A 17 -11.91 -23.75 -28.56
C THR A 17 -10.91 -22.65 -28.19
N ALA A 18 -9.94 -22.42 -29.08
CA ALA A 18 -9.10 -21.24 -29.10
C ALA A 18 -9.81 -20.13 -29.89
N LEU A 19 -9.77 -18.89 -29.39
CA LEU A 19 -10.10 -17.71 -30.19
C LEU A 19 -9.21 -16.55 -29.77
N ALA A 20 -8.29 -16.22 -30.66
CA ALA A 20 -7.44 -15.03 -30.62
C ALA A 20 -8.13 -13.91 -31.41
N VAL A 21 -8.14 -12.67 -30.88
CA VAL A 21 -8.46 -11.46 -31.66
C VAL A 21 -7.51 -10.32 -31.27
N VAL A 22 -6.53 -10.13 -32.15
CA VAL A 22 -5.90 -8.94 -32.76
C VAL A 22 -6.07 -7.54 -32.13
N ALA A 23 -4.92 -6.85 -32.13
CA ALA A 23 -4.59 -5.49 -31.69
C ALA A 23 -5.16 -4.32 -32.50
N VAL A 24 -5.17 -3.11 -31.90
CA VAL A 24 -5.06 -1.82 -32.60
C VAL A 24 -4.14 -0.87 -31.81
N LEU A 25 -3.12 -0.35 -32.50
CA LEU A 25 -2.22 0.72 -32.10
C LEU A 25 -2.83 2.11 -32.40
N SER A 26 -2.24 3.14 -31.78
CA SER A 26 -2.06 4.51 -32.29
C SER A 26 -2.84 5.60 -31.56
N GLY A 27 -2.08 6.48 -30.93
CA GLY A 27 -2.53 7.73 -30.32
C GLY A 27 -1.33 8.61 -30.00
N CYS A 28 -0.62 9.04 -31.05
CA CYS A 28 0.35 10.13 -31.01
C CYS A 28 -0.43 11.45 -31.06
N GLY A 29 -0.19 12.36 -30.13
CA GLY A 29 -0.82 13.69 -30.09
C GLY A 29 0.16 14.73 -29.57
N THR A 30 0.94 15.31 -30.47
CA THR A 30 1.71 16.55 -30.28
C THR A 30 0.93 17.72 -30.87
N MET A 31 0.61 18.73 -30.07
CA MET A 31 0.39 20.10 -30.57
C MET A 31 0.84 21.12 -29.53
N SER A 32 1.76 21.95 -29.98
CA SER A 32 2.38 23.08 -29.29
C SER A 32 1.37 24.20 -29.01
N SER A 33 1.51 24.87 -27.89
CA SER A 33 1.08 26.28 -27.77
C SER A 33 2.22 27.08 -27.14
N LEU A 34 2.77 27.97 -27.97
CA LEU A 34 3.69 29.03 -27.60
C LEU A 34 2.86 30.14 -26.95
N GLY A 35 3.14 30.43 -25.69
CA GLY A 35 2.62 31.58 -24.97
C GLY A 35 3.67 32.04 -23.97
N GLY A 36 4.63 32.82 -24.47
CA GLY A 36 5.59 33.56 -23.64
C GLY A 36 4.85 34.56 -22.77
N GLY A 37 5.27 34.65 -21.51
CA GLY A 37 4.71 35.52 -20.49
C GLY A 37 5.63 35.49 -19.28
N ASP A 38 6.70 36.27 -19.38
CA ASP A 38 7.76 36.39 -18.39
C ASP A 38 7.20 36.99 -17.10
N ASN A 39 6.97 36.17 -16.09
CA ASN A 39 6.90 36.61 -14.70
C ASN A 39 7.55 35.54 -13.84
N ALA A 40 8.72 35.88 -13.30
CA ALA A 40 9.42 35.11 -12.29
C ALA A 40 8.49 34.88 -11.08
N LYS A 41 7.96 33.66 -10.96
CA LYS A 41 7.36 33.15 -9.73
C LYS A 41 7.62 31.65 -9.65
N ALA A 42 8.04 31.24 -8.46
CA ALA A 42 8.59 29.93 -8.11
C ALA A 42 7.84 28.73 -8.73
N PRO A 43 8.56 27.64 -9.11
CA PRO A 43 7.94 26.45 -9.64
C PRO A 43 7.10 25.77 -8.56
N GLY A 44 5.83 25.55 -8.88
CA GLY A 44 4.89 24.84 -8.04
C GLY A 44 4.90 23.32 -8.25
N ASP A 45 4.07 22.66 -7.45
CA ASP A 45 3.46 21.38 -7.77
C ASP A 45 2.09 21.30 -7.11
N ASP A 46 1.07 21.69 -7.88
CA ASP A 46 -0.34 21.50 -7.57
C ASP A 46 -0.72 20.03 -7.75
N SER A 47 -0.19 19.14 -6.91
CA SER A 47 -0.73 17.80 -6.73
C SER A 47 -1.88 17.86 -5.74
N ALA A 48 -3.07 18.22 -6.24
CA ALA A 48 -4.35 18.29 -5.53
C ALA A 48 -4.87 16.95 -4.96
N ILE A 49 -3.99 15.95 -4.75
CA ILE A 49 -4.31 14.70 -4.05
C ILE A 49 -3.72 14.70 -2.62
N GLY A 50 -2.80 15.62 -2.29
CA GLY A 50 -2.13 15.69 -0.99
C GLY A 50 -2.88 16.44 0.12
N GLY A 51 -3.90 17.24 -0.22
CA GLY A 51 -4.56 18.16 0.73
C GLY A 51 -5.54 17.52 1.72
N LEU A 52 -5.92 16.24 1.53
CA LEU A 52 -6.98 15.61 2.33
C LEU A 52 -6.46 14.69 3.45
N TRP A 53 -5.21 14.25 3.41
CA TRP A 53 -4.75 13.13 4.28
C TRP A 53 -3.65 13.45 5.28
N SER A 54 -3.01 14.60 5.19
CA SER A 54 -2.24 15.25 6.27
C SER A 54 -1.75 16.57 5.71
N GLY A 55 -2.16 17.69 6.31
CA GLY A 55 -1.79 19.03 5.85
C GLY A 55 -0.31 19.10 5.54
N GLY A 56 0.00 19.70 4.38
CA GLY A 56 1.32 19.73 3.74
C GLY A 56 2.46 20.09 4.68
N LEU A 57 3.00 19.05 5.32
CA LEU A 57 4.29 19.10 5.98
C LEU A 57 5.26 18.40 5.04
N PRO A 58 6.45 18.98 4.82
CA PRO A 58 7.51 18.27 4.12
C PRO A 58 7.70 16.94 4.84
N ALA A 59 7.77 15.85 4.05
CA ALA A 59 8.11 14.54 4.54
C ALA A 59 9.56 14.57 5.03
N THR A 60 9.76 15.11 6.22
CA THR A 60 10.96 14.86 7.00
C THR A 60 11.00 13.36 7.22
N ASP A 61 12.19 12.81 7.06
CA ASP A 61 12.52 11.39 7.13
C ASP A 61 12.17 10.68 8.46
N GLY A 62 11.57 11.40 9.42
CA GLY A 62 11.05 10.88 10.67
C GLY A 62 9.63 10.32 10.55
N ILE A 63 9.14 9.78 11.67
CA ILE A 63 7.74 9.35 11.83
C ILE A 63 6.82 10.48 11.34
N PRO A 64 5.86 10.23 10.42
CA PRO A 64 4.95 11.25 9.93
C PRO A 64 4.36 11.98 11.12
N GLY A 65 4.23 13.31 11.03
CA GLY A 65 3.68 14.13 12.11
C GLY A 65 2.21 13.79 12.38
N PHE A 66 1.96 12.67 13.06
CA PHE A 66 0.65 12.29 13.55
C PHE A 66 0.30 13.32 14.63
N THR A 67 -0.70 14.13 14.33
CA THR A 67 -1.07 15.25 15.19
C THR A 67 -1.48 14.76 16.58
N LYS A 68 -1.28 15.57 17.62
CA LYS A 68 -1.73 15.28 19.00
C LYS A 68 -3.23 14.94 19.10
N LYS A 69 -4.01 15.27 18.08
CA LYS A 69 -5.35 14.73 17.85
C LYS A 69 -5.25 13.65 16.78
N ALA A 70 -5.29 12.39 17.17
CA ALA A 70 -5.29 11.28 16.23
C ALA A 70 -6.54 11.39 15.34
N LYS A 71 -6.35 11.63 14.05
CA LYS A 71 -7.42 11.51 13.05
C LYS A 71 -7.65 10.02 12.77
N PRO A 72 -8.85 9.63 12.31
CA PRO A 72 -9.16 8.23 12.03
C PRO A 72 -8.14 7.54 11.11
N ASN A 73 -7.54 8.28 10.18
CA ASN A 73 -6.63 7.76 9.17
C ASN A 73 -5.15 7.79 9.56
N ASP A 74 -4.82 8.40 10.70
CA ASP A 74 -3.43 8.47 11.17
C ASP A 74 -2.89 7.06 11.46
N ARG A 75 -3.72 6.20 12.04
CA ARG A 75 -3.36 4.82 12.35
C ARG A 75 -3.07 3.97 11.12
N PRO A 76 -3.95 3.84 10.11
CA PRO A 76 -3.63 3.06 8.90
C PRO A 76 -2.42 3.62 8.14
N THR A 77 -2.30 4.95 8.08
CA THR A 77 -1.13 5.59 7.47
C THR A 77 0.15 5.25 8.23
N ARG A 78 0.14 5.20 9.56
CA ARG A 78 1.32 4.82 10.36
C ARG A 78 1.74 3.38 10.15
N VAL A 79 0.80 2.44 10.20
CA VAL A 79 1.11 1.02 10.02
C VAL A 79 1.64 0.76 8.61
N GLY A 80 1.02 1.37 7.58
CA GLY A 80 1.49 1.26 6.19
C GLY A 80 2.89 1.85 5.99
N TRP A 81 3.15 3.03 6.57
CA TRP A 81 4.46 3.70 6.53
C TRP A 81 5.56 2.86 7.18
N LEU A 82 5.29 2.31 8.38
CA LEU A 82 6.26 1.50 9.09
C LEU A 82 6.51 0.16 8.36
N SER A 83 5.45 -0.47 7.85
CA SER A 83 5.57 -1.70 7.05
C SER A 83 6.41 -1.50 5.80
N ALA A 84 6.30 -0.35 5.14
CA ALA A 84 7.14 -0.01 3.99
C ALA A 84 8.62 0.15 4.39
N ARG A 85 8.89 0.94 5.44
CA ARG A 85 10.27 1.16 5.92
C ARG A 85 10.93 -0.11 6.42
N ALA A 86 10.20 -0.91 7.18
CA ALA A 86 10.68 -2.20 7.68
C ALA A 86 11.02 -3.14 6.50
N SER A 87 10.18 -3.18 5.46
CA SER A 87 10.44 -3.98 4.26
C SER A 87 11.69 -3.50 3.51
N VAL A 88 11.83 -2.18 3.31
CA VAL A 88 12.97 -1.61 2.58
C VAL A 88 14.28 -1.78 3.35
N CYS A 89 14.24 -1.65 4.69
CA CYS A 89 15.42 -1.82 5.53
C CYS A 89 15.71 -3.26 5.95
N GLY A 90 15.03 -4.24 5.36
CA GLY A 90 15.37 -5.65 5.50
C GLY A 90 15.07 -6.25 6.88
N PHE A 91 14.08 -5.72 7.59
CA PHE A 91 13.60 -6.35 8.83
C PHE A 91 12.98 -7.72 8.50
N VAL A 92 13.20 -8.69 9.38
CA VAL A 92 12.61 -10.04 9.26
C VAL A 92 11.20 -10.04 9.83
N PHE A 93 10.20 -9.84 8.98
CA PHE A 93 8.77 -9.95 9.30
C PHE A 93 7.97 -10.27 8.04
N ASP A 94 6.71 -10.68 8.21
CA ASP A 94 5.79 -10.89 7.09
C ASP A 94 4.86 -9.66 6.92
N PRO A 95 5.01 -8.86 5.85
CA PRO A 95 4.19 -7.67 5.63
C PRO A 95 2.72 -7.99 5.32
N ALA A 96 2.43 -9.14 4.69
CA ALA A 96 1.07 -9.56 4.42
C ALA A 96 0.36 -9.99 5.72
N GLN A 97 1.08 -10.70 6.59
CA GLN A 97 0.56 -11.06 7.91
C GLN A 97 0.36 -9.82 8.81
N LEU A 98 1.30 -8.87 8.81
CA LEU A 98 1.15 -7.61 9.56
C LEU A 98 -0.12 -6.86 9.11
N ARG A 99 -0.32 -6.72 7.79
CA ARG A 99 -1.51 -6.10 7.21
C ARG A 99 -2.79 -6.83 7.64
N ALA A 100 -2.82 -8.16 7.54
CA ALA A 100 -3.99 -8.94 7.90
C ALA A 100 -4.35 -8.78 9.39
N ARG A 101 -3.35 -8.82 10.28
CA ARG A 101 -3.53 -8.59 11.72
C ARG A 101 -4.05 -7.18 12.00
N TYR A 102 -3.53 -6.18 11.30
CA TYR A 102 -4.00 -4.80 11.44
C TYR A 102 -5.46 -4.63 11.00
N PHE A 103 -5.86 -5.22 9.86
CA PHE A 103 -7.25 -5.15 9.41
C PHE A 103 -8.21 -5.90 10.32
N ALA A 104 -7.80 -7.06 10.85
CA ALA A 104 -8.56 -7.78 11.86
C ALA A 104 -8.73 -6.95 13.14
N PHE A 105 -7.68 -6.23 13.57
CA PHE A 105 -7.75 -5.30 14.68
C PHE A 105 -8.79 -4.20 14.41
N GLU A 106 -8.75 -3.51 13.27
CA GLU A 106 -9.70 -2.43 12.97
C GLU A 106 -11.15 -2.92 12.90
N GLN A 107 -11.39 -4.12 12.35
CA GLN A 107 -12.72 -4.74 12.38
C GLN A 107 -13.18 -4.99 13.81
N SER A 108 -12.33 -5.56 14.66
CA SER A 108 -12.64 -5.77 16.09
C SER A 108 -12.78 -4.45 16.87
N TYR A 109 -12.18 -3.38 16.36
CA TYR A 109 -12.25 -2.02 16.93
C TYR A 109 -13.51 -1.26 16.49
N GLY A 110 -14.40 -1.90 15.72
CA GLY A 110 -15.71 -1.36 15.34
C GLY A 110 -15.75 -0.67 13.97
N ALA A 111 -14.76 -0.88 13.10
CA ALA A 111 -14.82 -0.36 11.74
C ALA A 111 -15.91 -1.07 10.92
N ASP A 112 -16.86 -0.30 10.39
CA ASP A 112 -17.85 -0.79 9.42
C ASP A 112 -17.23 -1.04 8.03
N ALA A 113 -17.99 -1.62 7.10
CA ALA A 113 -17.51 -1.97 5.77
C ALA A 113 -16.97 -0.76 4.97
N ARG A 114 -17.61 0.41 5.08
CA ARG A 114 -17.15 1.64 4.43
C ARG A 114 -15.85 2.13 5.06
N ARG A 115 -15.77 2.11 6.39
CA ARG A 115 -14.58 2.51 7.14
C ARG A 115 -13.41 1.58 6.82
N MET A 116 -13.66 0.28 6.65
CA MET A 116 -12.63 -0.68 6.25
C MET A 116 -12.04 -0.36 4.86
N GLN A 117 -12.85 0.11 3.90
CA GLN A 117 -12.34 0.56 2.60
C GLN A 117 -11.43 1.80 2.72
N GLU A 118 -11.79 2.75 3.56
CA GLU A 118 -10.96 3.94 3.83
C GLU A 118 -9.64 3.57 4.50
N ILE A 119 -9.69 2.68 5.49
CA ILE A 119 -8.51 2.14 6.19
C ILE A 119 -7.58 1.45 5.19
N GLN A 120 -8.14 0.59 4.32
CA GLN A 120 -7.37 -0.10 3.30
C GLN A 120 -6.67 0.89 2.36
N LYS A 121 -7.41 1.87 1.85
CA LYS A 121 -6.87 2.90 0.94
C LYS A 121 -5.75 3.71 1.61
N ALA A 122 -5.95 4.14 2.86
CA ALA A 122 -4.95 4.92 3.60
C ALA A 122 -3.68 4.10 3.90
N TYR A 123 -3.84 2.82 4.24
CA TYR A 123 -2.73 1.89 4.43
C TYR A 123 -1.94 1.70 3.14
N ASP A 124 -2.63 1.36 2.05
CA ASP A 124 -2.04 1.05 0.73
C ASP A 124 -1.27 2.24 0.16
N TYR A 125 -1.90 3.41 0.18
CA TYR A 125 -1.27 4.65 -0.26
C TYR A 125 0.00 4.96 0.55
N SER A 126 -0.05 4.83 1.87
CA SER A 126 1.10 5.09 2.73
C SER A 126 2.24 4.10 2.45
N LEU A 127 1.90 2.82 2.29
CA LEU A 127 2.87 1.77 1.99
C LEU A 127 3.55 2.01 0.65
N GLU A 128 2.77 2.26 -0.40
CA GLU A 128 3.28 2.46 -1.76
C GLU A 128 4.14 3.72 -1.86
N SER A 129 3.62 4.86 -1.39
CA SER A 129 4.34 6.13 -1.45
C SER A 129 5.63 6.12 -0.64
N THR A 130 5.64 5.49 0.55
CA THR A 130 6.83 5.36 1.39
C THR A 130 7.86 4.42 0.75
N THR A 131 7.41 3.29 0.20
CA THR A 131 8.29 2.34 -0.48
C THR A 131 8.95 3.00 -1.71
N ALA A 132 8.18 3.73 -2.50
CA ALA A 132 8.69 4.43 -3.69
C ALA A 132 9.77 5.44 -3.31
N ARG A 133 9.53 6.27 -2.29
CA ARG A 133 10.50 7.25 -1.79
C ARG A 133 11.74 6.59 -1.20
N ALA A 134 11.56 5.58 -0.36
CA ALA A 134 12.68 4.90 0.31
C ALA A 134 13.61 4.20 -0.68
N LYS A 135 13.09 3.72 -1.82
CA LYS A 135 13.90 3.13 -2.90
C LYS A 135 14.70 4.15 -3.72
N GLN A 136 14.34 5.42 -3.69
CA GLN A 136 15.07 6.48 -4.40
C GLN A 136 16.38 6.85 -3.70
N ASP A 137 16.53 6.50 -2.42
CA ASP A 137 17.72 6.77 -1.62
C ASP A 137 18.46 5.47 -1.27
N ALA A 138 19.63 5.27 -1.87
CA ALA A 138 20.47 4.10 -1.58
C ALA A 138 21.00 4.08 -0.12
N LYS A 139 21.01 5.23 0.56
CA LYS A 139 21.44 5.37 1.95
C LYS A 139 20.25 5.49 2.91
N TYR A 140 19.05 5.14 2.46
CA TYR A 140 17.84 5.28 3.25
C TYR A 140 17.93 4.56 4.61
N CYS A 141 18.53 3.37 4.67
CA CYS A 141 18.58 2.57 5.88
C CYS A 141 19.81 2.88 6.72
N THR A 142 19.80 4.03 7.41
CA THR A 142 20.81 4.38 8.41
C THR A 142 20.57 3.64 9.73
N ARG A 143 21.57 3.63 10.61
CA ARG A 143 21.46 2.98 11.94
C ARG A 143 20.37 3.64 12.77
N GLU A 144 20.36 4.97 12.80
CA GLU A 144 19.37 5.76 13.53
C GLU A 144 17.96 5.40 13.09
N ARG A 145 17.74 5.29 11.77
CA ARG A 145 16.43 4.96 11.20
C ARG A 145 15.99 3.53 11.55
N VAL A 146 16.91 2.58 11.52
CA VAL A 146 16.64 1.18 11.93
C VAL A 146 16.29 1.11 13.41
N ASP A 147 16.98 1.88 14.25
CA ASP A 147 16.74 1.90 15.69
C ASP A 147 15.40 2.57 16.04
N GLU A 148 14.93 3.53 15.24
CA GLU A 148 13.58 4.11 15.34
C GLU A 148 12.47 3.12 14.91
N ILE A 149 12.69 2.38 13.81
CA ILE A 149 11.67 1.46 13.25
C ILE A 149 11.43 0.27 14.19
N ARG A 150 12.50 -0.27 14.78
CA ARG A 150 12.46 -1.51 15.56
C ARG A 150 11.43 -1.53 16.70
N PRO A 151 11.40 -0.57 17.65
CA PRO A 151 10.47 -0.61 18.77
C PRO A 151 9.01 -0.55 18.30
N GLU A 152 8.72 0.28 17.30
CA GLU A 152 7.35 0.39 16.79
C GLU A 152 6.92 -0.86 16.02
N LEU A 153 7.83 -1.48 15.26
CA LEU A 153 7.54 -2.70 14.51
C LEU A 153 7.22 -3.85 15.48
N ASN A 154 8.05 -4.02 16.51
CA ASN A 154 7.83 -5.05 17.52
C ASN A 154 6.49 -4.88 18.24
N ARG A 155 6.07 -3.65 18.50
CA ARG A 155 4.75 -3.35 19.08
C ARG A 155 3.60 -3.80 18.17
N TYR A 156 3.68 -3.51 16.88
CA TYR A 156 2.68 -3.98 15.92
C TYR A 156 2.69 -5.50 15.73
N LEU A 157 3.86 -6.13 15.75
CA LEU A 157 3.97 -7.59 15.69
C LEU A 157 3.35 -8.27 16.92
N ALA A 158 3.37 -7.60 18.08
CA ALA A 158 2.65 -8.01 19.29
C ALA A 158 1.13 -7.73 19.25
N GLY A 159 0.62 -7.11 18.18
CA GLY A 159 -0.80 -6.82 18.00
C GLY A 159 -1.28 -5.53 18.65
N ASP A 160 -0.38 -4.70 19.18
CA ASP A 160 -0.74 -3.38 19.72
C ASP A 160 -0.69 -2.31 18.63
N PHE A 161 -1.85 -2.06 18.02
CA PHE A 161 -2.03 -1.03 16.98
C PHE A 161 -2.58 0.29 17.52
N ARG A 162 -2.75 0.45 18.84
CA ARG A 162 -3.36 1.65 19.40
C ARG A 162 -2.36 2.82 19.28
N THR A 163 -2.81 3.93 18.70
CA THR A 163 -2.06 5.19 18.70
C THR A 163 -2.47 5.99 19.93
N PHE A 164 -1.50 6.49 20.69
CA PHE A 164 -1.73 7.43 21.80
C PHE A 164 -1.93 8.85 21.28
#